data_AF-A0AAU2YPI4-F1
#
_entry.id   AF-A0AAU2YPI4-F1
#
_cell.length_a   1.000
_cell.length_b   1.000
_cell.length_c   1.000
_cell.angle_alpha   90.00
_cell.angle_beta   90.00
_cell.angle_gamma   90.00
#
_symmetry.space_group_name_H-M   'P 1'
#
loop_
_entity.id
_entity.type
_entity.pdbx_description
1 polymer ?
#
loop_
_entity_poly.entity_id
_entity_poly.type
_entity_poly.pdbx_seq_one_letter_code
_entity_poly.pdbx_strand_id
1 'polypeptide(L)'
;MSLLKARHVKAALPDKASLPGWRQAGPRSVDTTGDMCEVVAGVACESVIATGSVNFTRGAQKTDKWLRFSFTVYSCRTEGAAQRLYKALTADDPRSDGAEGPQLGDESAVSSDLLAGKYPVAYIHDKVRVGSTVLWTYAMGSEKAVTSERAEMAAKLQTQRVQQVHEGLEPTASADVP
;
A
#
# COMPACT_ATOMS: atom_id res chain seq x y z
N MET A 1 -11.15 -1.41 -19.85
CA MET A 1 -10.15 -0.92 -18.88
C MET A 1 -8.83 -1.66 -19.09
N SER A 2 -7.70 -0.99 -18.88
CA SER A 2 -6.37 -1.47 -19.30
C SER A 2 -5.66 -2.29 -18.21
N LEU A 3 -5.10 -3.43 -18.59
CA LEU A 3 -4.27 -4.27 -17.74
C LEU A 3 -2.89 -3.62 -17.54
N LEU A 4 -2.44 -3.45 -16.29
CA LEU A 4 -1.13 -2.85 -16.00
C LEU A 4 -0.02 -3.89 -16.18
N LYS A 5 0.81 -3.71 -17.21
CA LYS A 5 2.05 -4.48 -17.40
C LYS A 5 3.08 -4.09 -16.33
N ALA A 6 4.10 -4.92 -16.14
CA ALA A 6 5.20 -4.69 -15.19
C ALA A 6 5.79 -3.26 -15.22
N ARG A 7 6.00 -2.69 -16.41
CA ARG A 7 6.48 -1.30 -16.56
C ARG A 7 5.49 -0.25 -16.04
N HIS A 8 4.18 -0.48 -16.20
CA HIS A 8 3.11 0.40 -15.75
C HIS A 8 3.01 0.33 -14.22
N VAL A 9 3.09 -0.88 -13.67
CA VAL A 9 3.22 -1.11 -12.23
C VAL A 9 4.44 -0.37 -11.66
N LYS A 10 5.60 -0.48 -12.32
CA LYS A 10 6.80 0.26 -11.92
C LYS A 10 6.58 1.77 -11.90
N ALA A 11 5.92 2.33 -12.91
CA ALA A 11 5.68 3.77 -13.02
C ALA A 11 4.71 4.29 -11.95
N ALA A 12 3.67 3.51 -11.64
CA ALA A 12 2.66 3.84 -10.64
C ALA A 12 3.25 3.96 -9.21
N LEU A 13 4.32 3.23 -8.90
CA LEU A 13 4.94 3.28 -7.57
C LEU A 13 5.53 4.68 -7.25
N PRO A 14 5.36 5.18 -6.01
CA PRO A 14 5.99 6.41 -5.55
C PRO A 14 7.52 6.42 -5.73
N ASP A 15 8.07 7.57 -6.12
CA ASP A 15 9.50 7.90 -6.15
C ASP A 15 9.83 9.07 -5.19
N LYS A 16 11.09 9.51 -5.19
CA LYS A 16 11.56 10.63 -4.36
C LYS A 16 10.84 11.95 -4.64
N ALA A 17 10.34 12.17 -5.86
CA ALA A 17 9.61 13.39 -6.19
C ALA A 17 8.17 13.34 -5.68
N SER A 18 7.58 12.15 -5.63
CA SER A 18 6.21 11.95 -5.13
C SER A 18 6.07 12.04 -3.60
N LEU A 19 7.16 11.83 -2.85
CA LEU A 19 7.21 11.93 -1.38
C LEU A 19 8.42 12.80 -0.95
N PRO A 20 8.34 14.13 -1.11
CA PRO A 20 9.45 15.03 -0.77
C PRO A 20 9.80 14.92 0.73
N GLY A 21 11.10 14.97 1.05
CA GLY A 21 11.58 14.82 2.43
C GLY A 21 11.64 13.38 2.96
N TRP A 22 11.13 12.41 2.21
CA TRP A 22 11.20 10.99 2.57
C TRP A 22 12.39 10.29 1.94
N ARG A 23 13.00 9.36 2.69
CA ARG A 23 14.11 8.54 2.20
C ARG A 23 13.60 7.19 1.70
N GLN A 24 13.78 6.91 0.42
CA GLN A 24 13.51 5.58 -0.14
C GLN A 24 14.40 4.53 0.56
N ALA A 25 13.78 3.47 1.08
CA ALA A 25 14.44 2.36 1.74
C ALA A 25 14.53 1.16 0.78
N GLY A 26 15.73 0.89 0.28
CA GLY A 26 15.95 -0.16 -0.71
C GLY A 26 15.49 0.21 -2.13
N PRO A 27 15.68 -0.70 -3.09
CA PRO A 27 15.25 -0.50 -4.47
C PRO A 27 13.74 -0.65 -4.62
N ARG A 28 13.20 -0.09 -5.70
CA ARG A 28 11.86 -0.42 -6.18
C ARG A 28 11.90 -1.81 -6.81
N SER A 29 11.09 -2.73 -6.29
CA SER A 29 10.95 -4.09 -6.81
C SER A 29 9.76 -4.20 -7.76
N VAL A 30 9.92 -4.99 -8.80
CA VAL A 30 8.84 -5.44 -9.67
C VAL A 30 9.02 -6.92 -9.87
N ASP A 31 7.97 -7.67 -9.60
CA ASP A 31 7.90 -9.11 -9.71
C ASP A 31 6.78 -9.46 -10.71
N THR A 32 7.04 -10.41 -11.60
CA THR A 32 6.05 -10.93 -12.56
C THR A 32 5.78 -12.42 -12.35
N THR A 33 6.38 -13.02 -11.34
CA THR A 33 6.22 -14.44 -10.99
C THR A 33 5.01 -14.65 -10.09
N GLY A 34 4.71 -13.69 -9.21
CA GLY A 34 3.58 -13.78 -8.27
C GLY A 34 4.02 -14.23 -6.87
N ASP A 35 5.27 -14.64 -6.69
CA ASP A 35 5.84 -15.16 -5.45
C ASP A 35 5.59 -14.22 -4.26
N MET A 36 5.79 -12.91 -4.44
CA MET A 36 5.58 -11.94 -3.36
C MET A 36 4.10 -11.83 -2.94
N CYS A 37 3.18 -12.08 -3.87
CA CYS A 37 1.74 -12.10 -3.58
C CYS A 37 1.36 -13.41 -2.87
N GLU A 38 1.87 -14.56 -3.33
CA GLU A 38 1.49 -15.88 -2.78
C GLU A 38 1.77 -15.98 -1.28
N VAL A 39 2.85 -15.36 -0.80
CA VAL A 39 3.18 -15.28 0.64
C VAL A 39 2.06 -14.62 1.46
N VAL A 40 1.36 -13.64 0.90
CA VAL A 40 0.37 -12.82 1.65
C VAL A 40 -1.08 -13.18 1.37
N ALA A 41 -1.39 -13.75 0.20
CA ALA A 41 -2.78 -14.03 -0.19
C ALA A 41 -2.97 -15.39 -0.90
N GLY A 42 -1.94 -16.24 -0.94
CA GLY A 42 -2.01 -17.61 -1.42
C GLY A 42 -2.68 -17.74 -2.78
N VAL A 43 -3.71 -18.61 -2.87
CA VAL A 43 -4.45 -18.91 -4.12
C VAL A 43 -5.10 -17.68 -4.76
N ALA A 44 -5.33 -16.60 -4.01
CA ALA A 44 -5.87 -15.37 -4.60
C ALA A 44 -4.89 -14.69 -5.57
N CYS A 45 -3.61 -15.09 -5.54
CA CYS A 45 -2.53 -14.55 -6.36
C CYS A 45 -2.35 -15.24 -7.72
N GLU A 46 -3.00 -16.37 -7.99
CA GLU A 46 -2.87 -17.11 -9.26
C GLU A 46 -3.15 -16.26 -10.50
N SER A 47 -3.95 -15.20 -10.33
CA SER A 47 -4.34 -14.28 -11.41
C SER A 47 -3.56 -12.96 -11.40
N VAL A 48 -2.56 -12.81 -10.52
CA VAL A 48 -1.64 -11.67 -10.52
C VAL A 48 -0.59 -11.87 -11.60
N ILE A 49 -0.38 -10.86 -12.42
CA ILE A 49 0.58 -10.89 -13.54
C ILE A 49 1.80 -10.00 -13.30
N ALA A 50 1.68 -9.06 -12.38
CA ALA A 50 2.73 -8.15 -12.01
C ALA A 50 2.45 -7.60 -10.63
N THR A 51 3.45 -7.63 -9.77
CA THR A 51 3.47 -6.99 -8.47
C THR A 51 4.60 -5.98 -8.44
N GLY A 52 4.41 -4.85 -7.80
CA GLY A 52 5.47 -3.89 -7.57
C GLY A 52 5.42 -3.38 -6.15
N SER A 53 6.58 -3.13 -5.55
CA SER A 53 6.68 -2.58 -4.21
C SER A 53 7.79 -1.55 -4.07
N VAL A 54 7.57 -0.58 -3.19
CA VAL A 54 8.56 0.44 -2.81
C VAL A 54 8.34 0.86 -1.36
N ASN A 55 9.44 1.18 -0.67
CA ASN A 55 9.42 1.57 0.73
C ASN A 55 10.03 2.95 0.92
N PHE A 56 9.45 3.73 1.83
CA PHE A 56 9.94 5.04 2.23
C PHE A 56 10.03 5.12 3.74
N THR A 57 11.05 5.83 4.24
CA THR A 57 11.30 6.01 5.67
C THR A 57 11.53 7.47 6.00
N ARG A 58 11.08 7.87 7.19
CA ARG A 58 11.36 9.16 7.82
C ARG A 58 11.73 8.92 9.28
N GLY A 59 12.64 9.74 9.80
CA GLY A 59 13.19 9.56 11.15
C GLY A 59 14.14 8.37 11.30
N ALA A 60 14.80 8.30 12.45
CA ALA A 60 15.68 7.19 12.81
C ALA A 60 14.88 6.10 13.50
N GLN A 61 15.17 4.82 13.22
CA GLN A 61 14.54 3.68 13.90
C GLN A 61 14.63 3.82 15.43
N LYS A 62 13.60 3.33 16.14
CA LYS A 62 13.49 3.41 17.61
C LYS A 62 13.41 4.84 18.15
N THR A 63 12.75 5.73 17.41
CA THR A 63 12.39 7.08 17.87
C THR A 63 10.90 7.35 17.63
N ASP A 64 10.32 8.28 18.38
CA ASP A 64 8.92 8.75 18.21
C ASP A 64 8.65 9.42 16.86
N LYS A 65 9.69 9.60 16.05
CA LYS A 65 9.63 10.21 14.71
C LYS A 65 9.83 9.17 13.60
N TRP A 66 10.02 7.91 13.96
CA TRP A 66 10.24 6.86 12.97
C TRP A 66 8.93 6.46 12.31
N LEU A 67 8.89 6.55 10.99
CA LEU A 67 7.78 6.12 10.17
C LEU A 67 8.31 5.48 8.89
N ARG A 68 7.69 4.37 8.50
CA ARG A 68 7.91 3.68 7.24
C ARG A 68 6.57 3.55 6.51
N PHE A 69 6.56 3.92 5.24
CA PHE A 69 5.52 3.52 4.33
C PHE A 69 6.02 2.41 3.41
N SER A 70 5.16 1.46 3.12
CA SER A 70 5.34 0.48 2.07
C SER A 70 4.15 0.57 1.12
N PHE A 71 4.43 0.70 -0.17
CA PHE A 71 3.43 0.78 -1.22
C PHE A 71 3.55 -0.46 -2.08
N THR A 72 2.46 -1.20 -2.24
CA THR A 72 2.41 -2.39 -3.08
C THR A 72 1.29 -2.26 -4.10
N VAL A 73 1.57 -2.60 -5.36
CA VAL A 73 0.63 -2.60 -6.48
C VAL A 73 0.57 -4.01 -7.05
N TYR A 74 -0.62 -4.60 -7.09
CA TYR A 74 -0.89 -5.90 -7.73
C TYR A 74 -1.73 -5.67 -8.96
N SER A 75 -1.25 -6.09 -10.13
CA SER A 75 -2.06 -6.12 -11.35
C SER A 75 -2.59 -7.52 -11.60
N CYS A 76 -3.91 -7.65 -11.67
CA CYS A 76 -4.60 -8.90 -11.92
C CYS A 76 -5.08 -8.98 -13.37
N ARG A 77 -5.16 -10.20 -13.91
CA ARG A 77 -5.67 -10.46 -15.28
C ARG A 77 -7.07 -9.92 -15.53
N THR A 78 -7.92 -9.92 -14.50
CA THR A 78 -9.32 -9.51 -14.58
C THR A 78 -9.74 -8.73 -13.33
N GLU A 79 -10.84 -7.97 -13.43
CA GLU A 79 -11.43 -7.30 -12.28
C GLU A 79 -11.97 -8.29 -11.24
N GLY A 80 -12.52 -9.42 -11.68
CA GLY A 80 -12.97 -10.48 -10.78
C GLY A 80 -11.82 -11.11 -9.97
N ALA A 81 -10.64 -11.25 -10.59
CA ALA A 81 -9.43 -11.66 -9.89
C ALA A 81 -8.97 -10.60 -8.88
N ALA A 82 -8.95 -9.33 -9.28
CA ALA A 82 -8.63 -8.22 -8.38
C ALA A 82 -9.59 -8.16 -7.18
N GLN A 83 -10.88 -8.44 -7.38
CA GLN A 83 -11.85 -8.51 -6.29
C GLN A 83 -11.58 -9.66 -5.33
N ARG A 84 -11.15 -10.83 -5.83
CA ARG A 84 -10.74 -11.96 -4.98
C ARG A 84 -9.50 -11.63 -4.18
N LEU A 85 -8.48 -11.09 -4.82
CA LEU A 85 -7.25 -10.65 -4.14
C LEU A 85 -7.54 -9.58 -3.08
N TYR A 86 -8.36 -8.59 -3.41
CA TYR A 86 -8.78 -7.55 -2.47
C TYR A 86 -9.42 -8.13 -1.21
N LYS A 87 -10.28 -9.15 -1.36
CA LYS A 87 -10.91 -9.85 -0.22
C LYS A 87 -9.92 -10.72 0.56
N ALA A 88 -8.94 -11.33 -0.12
CA ALA A 88 -8.00 -12.25 0.49
C ALA A 88 -6.83 -11.58 1.22
N LEU A 89 -6.39 -10.38 0.79
CA LEU A 89 -5.39 -9.62 1.53
C LEU A 89 -5.93 -9.32 2.93
N THR A 90 -5.13 -9.62 3.96
CA THR A 90 -5.50 -9.42 5.35
C THR A 90 -6.04 -8.01 5.60
N ALA A 91 -7.18 -7.97 6.28
CA ALA A 91 -7.71 -6.81 6.97
C ALA A 91 -7.72 -7.19 8.45
N ASP A 92 -6.54 -7.39 9.03
CA ASP A 92 -6.41 -7.45 10.49
C ASP A 92 -6.83 -6.04 10.93
N ASP A 93 -7.96 -5.68 11.56
CA ASP A 93 -8.99 -6.33 12.39
C ASP A 93 -10.44 -6.08 11.86
N PRO A 94 -11.46 -6.85 12.32
CA PRO A 94 -12.85 -6.45 12.23
C PRO A 94 -13.12 -5.21 13.11
N ARG A 95 -13.81 -4.23 12.54
CA ARG A 95 -14.37 -3.10 13.30
C ARG A 95 -15.32 -3.63 14.38
N SER A 96 -15.41 -2.91 15.50
CA SER A 96 -16.32 -3.21 16.61
C SER A 96 -17.82 -3.21 16.24
N ASP A 97 -18.16 -2.80 15.01
CA ASP A 97 -19.51 -2.76 14.44
C ASP A 97 -19.82 -3.88 13.43
N GLY A 98 -18.88 -4.81 13.18
CA GLY A 98 -19.10 -5.99 12.33
C GLY A 98 -19.13 -5.71 10.82
N ALA A 99 -18.69 -4.54 10.36
CA ALA A 99 -18.59 -4.23 8.94
C ALA A 99 -17.33 -4.85 8.29
N GLU A 100 -17.50 -5.50 7.12
CA GLU A 100 -16.39 -6.00 6.29
C GLU A 100 -15.73 -4.86 5.51
N GLY A 101 -14.84 -4.12 6.18
CA GLY A 101 -13.81 -3.30 5.56
C GLY A 101 -14.05 -1.78 5.55
N PRO A 102 -12.99 -0.96 5.71
CA PRO A 102 -13.11 0.49 5.76
C PRO A 102 -13.25 1.14 4.37
N GLN A 103 -13.90 2.31 4.33
CA GLN A 103 -13.85 3.22 3.18
C GLN A 103 -12.53 4.01 3.19
N LEU A 104 -12.13 4.49 2.00
CA LEU A 104 -11.03 5.43 1.84
C LEU A 104 -11.30 6.68 2.71
N GLY A 105 -10.50 6.89 3.76
CA GLY A 105 -10.69 8.02 4.70
C GLY A 105 -11.42 7.67 6.02
N ASP A 106 -11.50 6.39 6.40
CA ASP A 106 -12.14 5.96 7.63
C ASP A 106 -11.13 5.76 8.77
N GLU A 107 -11.05 6.75 9.66
CA GLU A 107 -10.13 6.82 10.80
C GLU A 107 -10.30 5.67 11.81
N SER A 108 -11.36 4.86 11.73
CA SER A 108 -11.60 3.70 12.61
C SER A 108 -10.87 2.41 12.19
N ALA A 109 -10.18 2.41 11.04
CA ALA A 109 -9.45 1.27 10.48
C ALA A 109 -8.04 1.01 11.07
N VAL A 110 -7.72 1.60 12.22
CA VAL A 110 -6.39 1.49 12.83
C VAL A 110 -6.23 0.12 13.48
N SER A 111 -5.60 -0.82 12.78
CA SER A 111 -5.21 -2.11 13.37
C SER A 111 -3.92 -1.97 14.18
N SER A 112 -4.03 -1.82 15.50
CA SER A 112 -2.87 -1.79 16.39
C SER A 112 -2.33 -3.20 16.65
N ASP A 113 -1.56 -3.76 15.72
CA ASP A 113 -0.76 -4.97 15.98
C ASP A 113 0.51 -4.58 16.76
N LEU A 114 0.36 -4.49 18.08
CA LEU A 114 1.45 -4.21 19.01
C LEU A 114 2.36 -5.45 19.15
N LEU A 115 3.45 -5.48 18.39
CA LEU A 115 4.63 -6.28 18.74
C LEU A 115 5.21 -5.72 20.05
N ALA A 116 4.89 -6.37 21.16
CA ALA A 116 5.43 -6.05 22.48
C ALA A 116 6.95 -6.28 22.52
N GLY A 117 7.71 -5.19 22.42
CA GLY A 117 9.16 -5.14 22.61
C GLY A 117 9.57 -3.85 23.34
N LYS A 118 10.88 -3.63 23.54
CA LYS A 118 11.43 -2.42 24.21
C LYS A 118 10.98 -1.08 23.56
N TYR A 119 10.47 -1.12 22.33
CA TYR A 119 9.87 0.00 21.62
C TYR A 119 8.62 -0.53 20.89
N PRO A 120 7.39 -0.24 21.37
CA PRO A 120 6.17 -0.66 20.69
C PRO A 120 6.12 -0.05 19.28
N VAL A 121 5.64 -0.84 18.32
CA VAL A 121 5.48 -0.43 16.92
C VAL A 121 3.99 -0.46 16.60
N ALA A 122 3.48 0.65 16.08
CA ALA A 122 2.13 0.77 15.54
C ALA A 122 2.12 0.46 14.04
N TYR A 123 0.99 -0.06 13.58
CA TYR A 123 0.75 -0.49 12.21
C TYR A 123 -0.58 0.10 11.74
N ILE A 124 -0.64 0.55 10.48
CA ILE A 124 -1.90 0.86 9.80
C ILE A 124 -1.79 0.31 8.39
N HIS A 125 -2.81 -0.41 7.94
CA HIS A 125 -2.89 -0.97 6.59
C HIS A 125 -4.09 -0.36 5.87
N ASP A 126 -3.94 -0.09 4.58
CA ASP A 126 -5.03 0.29 3.70
C ASP A 126 -4.90 -0.44 2.36
N LYS A 127 -6.04 -0.84 1.79
CA LYS A 127 -6.10 -1.48 0.49
C LYS A 127 -7.17 -0.83 -0.37
N VAL A 128 -6.83 -0.57 -1.63
CA VAL A 128 -7.72 0.09 -2.59
C VAL A 128 -7.76 -0.71 -3.87
N ARG A 129 -8.91 -0.79 -4.54
CA ARG A 129 -9.03 -1.42 -5.86
C ARG A 129 -9.34 -0.39 -6.93
N VAL A 130 -8.58 -0.41 -8.01
CA VAL A 130 -8.80 0.40 -9.22
C VAL A 130 -8.86 -0.53 -10.43
N GLY A 131 -10.07 -0.83 -10.91
CA GLY A 131 -10.29 -1.80 -12.00
C GLY A 131 -9.73 -3.17 -11.64
N SER A 132 -8.77 -3.67 -12.45
CA SER A 132 -8.07 -4.93 -12.24
C SER A 132 -6.78 -4.81 -11.40
N THR A 133 -6.56 -3.66 -10.75
CA THR A 133 -5.38 -3.42 -9.90
C THR A 133 -5.81 -3.33 -8.44
N VAL A 134 -5.06 -3.98 -7.55
CA VAL A 134 -5.20 -3.84 -6.09
C VAL A 134 -3.97 -3.14 -5.54
N LEU A 135 -4.19 -2.17 -4.68
CA LEU A 135 -3.19 -1.37 -4.00
C LEU A 135 -3.21 -1.78 -2.55
N TRP A 136 -2.03 -1.94 -1.96
CA TRP A 136 -1.89 -2.21 -0.54
C TRP A 136 -0.78 -1.32 0.01
N THR A 137 -1.18 -0.34 0.81
CA THR A 137 -0.30 0.54 1.53
C THR A 137 -0.27 0.12 2.99
N TYR A 138 0.89 0.11 3.62
CA TYR A 138 0.96 0.05 5.07
C TYR A 138 1.95 1.07 5.63
N ALA A 139 1.63 1.55 6.83
CA ALA A 139 2.41 2.45 7.65
C ALA A 139 2.89 1.69 8.90
N MET A 140 4.18 1.84 9.24
CA MET A 140 4.79 1.20 10.42
C MET A 140 5.70 2.21 11.11
N GLY A 141 5.61 2.32 12.44
CA GLY A 141 6.39 3.31 13.18
C GLY A 141 6.05 3.36 14.66
N SER A 142 6.47 4.39 15.37
CA SER A 142 5.97 4.64 16.72
C SER A 142 4.50 5.07 16.70
N GLU A 143 3.75 4.84 17.77
CA GLU A 143 2.35 5.29 17.90
C GLU A 143 2.15 6.79 17.63
N LYS A 144 3.12 7.64 17.99
CA LYS A 144 3.06 9.08 17.71
C LYS A 144 3.28 9.44 16.24
N ALA A 145 3.92 8.56 15.49
CA ALA A 145 4.29 8.81 14.10
C ALA A 145 3.24 8.25 13.14
N VAL A 146 2.69 7.08 13.45
CA VAL A 146 1.68 6.40 12.64
C VAL A 146 0.31 6.96 12.98
N THR A 147 -0.20 7.85 12.12
CA THR A 147 -1.57 8.39 12.24
C THR A 147 -2.39 7.99 11.02
N SER A 148 -3.72 7.89 11.19
CA SER A 148 -4.66 7.58 10.10
C SER A 148 -4.53 8.58 8.96
N GLU A 149 -4.49 9.88 9.27
CA GLU A 149 -4.31 10.96 8.27
C GLU A 149 -3.08 10.73 7.37
N ARG A 150 -1.94 10.37 7.96
CA ARG A 150 -0.70 10.12 7.21
C ARG A 150 -0.81 8.87 6.33
N ALA A 151 -1.46 7.82 6.82
CA ALA A 151 -1.72 6.60 6.05
C ALA A 151 -2.68 6.87 4.88
N GLU A 152 -3.73 7.65 5.10
CA GLU A 152 -4.69 8.06 4.07
C GLU A 152 -4.05 8.93 2.99
N MET A 153 -3.20 9.90 3.35
CA MET A 153 -2.44 10.68 2.37
C MET A 153 -1.55 9.79 1.50
N ALA A 154 -0.89 8.80 2.10
CA ALA A 154 -0.07 7.82 1.39
C ALA A 154 -0.92 6.93 0.44
N ALA A 155 -2.05 6.40 0.91
CA ALA A 155 -2.96 5.59 0.10
C ALA A 155 -3.57 6.39 -1.07
N LYS A 156 -3.96 7.64 -0.82
CA LYS A 156 -4.46 8.57 -1.85
C LYS A 156 -3.41 8.85 -2.92
N LEU A 157 -2.16 9.10 -2.51
CA LEU A 157 -1.04 9.25 -3.44
C LEU A 157 -0.92 8.03 -4.36
N GLN A 158 -0.88 6.82 -3.79
CA GLN A 158 -0.75 5.61 -4.58
C GLN A 158 -1.93 5.41 -5.55
N THR A 159 -3.15 5.66 -5.07
CA THR A 159 -4.39 5.56 -5.85
C THR A 159 -4.38 6.51 -7.05
N GLN A 160 -4.03 7.78 -6.84
CA GLN A 160 -3.96 8.77 -7.91
C GLN A 160 -2.92 8.40 -8.97
N ARG A 161 -1.73 7.96 -8.56
CA ARG A 161 -0.70 7.53 -9.52
C ARG A 161 -1.15 6.34 -10.36
N VAL A 162 -1.86 5.39 -9.75
CA VAL A 162 -2.38 4.20 -10.45
C VAL A 162 -3.51 4.58 -11.41
N GLN A 163 -4.38 5.51 -11.02
CA GLN A 163 -5.40 6.06 -11.90
C GLN A 163 -4.77 6.76 -13.12
N GLN A 164 -3.76 7.61 -12.91
CA GLN A 164 -3.01 8.25 -14.00
C GLN A 164 -2.44 7.21 -14.98
N VAL A 165 -1.80 6.14 -14.47
CA VAL A 165 -1.29 5.07 -15.35
C VAL A 165 -2.41 4.34 -16.10
N HIS A 166 -3.55 4.07 -15.45
CA HIS A 166 -4.72 3.43 -16.08
C HIS A 166 -5.29 4.27 -17.22
N GLU A 167 -5.24 5.59 -17.08
CA GLU A 167 -5.64 6.59 -18.08
C GLU A 167 -4.58 6.79 -19.17
N GLY A 168 -3.43 6.11 -19.10
CA GLY A 168 -2.33 6.24 -20.05
C GLY A 168 -1.48 7.50 -19.84
N LEU A 169 -1.60 8.16 -18.69
CA LEU A 169 -0.88 9.36 -18.32
C LEU A 169 0.43 9.03 -17.59
N GLU A 170 1.39 9.93 -17.70
CA GLU A 170 2.60 9.89 -16.88
C GLU A 170 2.27 10.23 -15.41
N PRO A 171 2.68 9.43 -14.42
CA PRO A 171 2.30 9.66 -13.03
C PRO A 171 3.03 10.85 -12.39
N THR A 172 2.27 11.91 -12.07
CA THR A 172 2.78 13.15 -11.50
C THR A 172 2.32 13.42 -10.07
N ALA A 173 1.37 12.63 -9.55
CA ALA A 173 0.85 12.86 -8.20
C ALA A 173 1.96 12.75 -7.14
N SER A 174 1.91 13.67 -6.17
CA SER A 174 2.81 13.79 -5.02
C SER A 174 2.00 14.11 -3.75
N ALA A 175 2.56 13.79 -2.58
CA ALA A 175 1.99 14.13 -1.29
C ALA A 175 3.08 14.58 -0.32
N ASP A 176 2.86 15.72 0.34
CA ASP A 176 3.71 16.19 1.44
C ASP A 176 3.22 15.57 2.75
N VAL A 177 3.62 14.33 3.00
CA VAL A 177 3.21 13.61 4.22
C VAL A 177 4.12 14.05 5.39
N PRO A 178 3.59 14.72 6.42
CA PRO A 178 4.37 15.34 7.50
C PRO A 178 5.00 14.32 8.47
#